data_AF-A0A9J6ET61-F1
#
_entry.id   AF-A0A9J6ET61-F1
#
_cell.length_a   1.000
_cell.length_b   1.000
_cell.length_c   1.000
_cell.angle_alpha   90.00
_cell.angle_beta   90.00
_cell.angle_gamma   90.00
#
_symmetry.space_group_name_H-M   'P 1'
#
loop_
_entity.id
_entity.type
_entity.pdbx_description
1 polymer ?
#
loop_
_entity_poly.entity_id
_entity_poly.type
_entity_poly.pdbx_seq_one_letter_code
_entity_poly.pdbx_strand_id
1 'polypeptide(L)'
;MYTLWYKHRCGDTFTIADAVRRNNSLVTRAANFATATRNKHCGAALELVHFNPVLVEKVQELKSLDEVEAAALIESSLRSFSEMDDFMRLAGVVKHGVSCHKRDDGQKQLVDLGRDCWLYLRRFLKVSDILDPM
;
A
#
# COMPACT_ATOMS: atom_id res chain seq x y z
N MET A 1 -50.27 13.60 17.23
CA MET A 1 -49.14 12.75 17.64
C MET A 1 -48.44 12.33 16.35
N TYR A 2 -47.32 12.98 16.01
CA TYR A 2 -46.59 12.75 14.76
C TYR A 2 -45.60 11.59 14.97
N THR A 3 -45.73 10.52 14.19
CA THR A 3 -44.69 9.49 14.08
C THR A 3 -44.15 9.51 12.66
N LEU A 4 -42.92 10.01 12.54
CA LEU A 4 -42.13 10.06 11.31
C LEU A 4 -41.87 8.63 10.80
N TRP A 5 -42.37 8.33 9.61
CA TRP A 5 -41.85 7.23 8.81
C TRP A 5 -40.53 7.67 8.19
N TYR A 6 -39.42 7.13 8.68
CA TYR A 6 -38.11 7.35 8.08
C TYR A 6 -38.10 6.66 6.71
N LYS A 7 -38.37 7.44 5.66
CA LYS A 7 -38.34 6.99 4.27
C LYS A 7 -36.88 6.80 3.89
N HIS A 8 -36.33 5.60 4.08
CA HIS A 8 -35.02 5.24 3.58
C HIS A 8 -35.00 5.50 2.07
N ARG A 9 -34.16 6.43 1.60
CA ARG A 9 -34.09 6.75 0.18
C ARG A 9 -33.31 5.65 -0.53
N CYS A 10 -33.81 5.18 -1.67
CA CYS A 10 -33.18 4.18 -2.54
C CYS A 10 -31.74 4.56 -2.95
N GLY A 11 -31.38 5.85 -2.89
CA GLY A 11 -30.00 6.32 -3.08
C GLY A 11 -29.04 6.00 -1.93
N ASP A 12 -29.52 5.86 -0.70
CA ASP A 12 -28.68 5.59 0.48
C ASP A 12 -28.20 4.14 0.49
N THR A 13 -29.02 3.20 0.00
CA THR A 13 -28.62 1.79 -0.13
C THR A 13 -27.56 1.58 -1.20
N PHE A 14 -27.61 2.35 -2.29
CA PHE A 14 -26.63 2.26 -3.39
C PHE A 14 -25.25 2.77 -2.95
N THR A 15 -25.20 3.88 -2.21
CA THR A 15 -23.95 4.45 -1.70
C THR A 15 -23.27 3.53 -0.66
N ILE A 16 -24.05 2.89 0.21
CA ILE A 16 -23.54 1.90 1.18
C ILE A 16 -22.98 0.68 0.45
N ALA A 17 -23.73 0.11 -0.51
CA ALA A 17 -23.28 -1.05 -1.27
C ALA A 17 -21.97 -0.77 -2.04
N ASP A 18 -21.85 0.42 -2.63
CA ASP A 18 -20.64 0.85 -3.31
C ASP A 18 -19.45 1.08 -2.37
N ALA A 19 -19.69 1.60 -1.16
CA ALA A 19 -18.65 1.74 -0.14
C ALA A 19 -18.14 0.35 0.31
N VAL A 20 -19.05 -0.58 0.60
CA VAL A 20 -18.72 -1.96 0.98
C VAL A 20 -17.91 -2.64 -0.13
N ARG A 21 -18.36 -2.53 -1.39
CA ARG A 21 -17.64 -3.09 -2.54
C ARG A 21 -16.22 -2.55 -2.65
N ARG A 22 -16.04 -1.23 -2.52
CA ARG A 22 -14.72 -0.59 -2.58
C ARG A 22 -13.82 -1.03 -1.43
N ASN A 23 -14.33 -1.05 -0.21
CA ASN A 23 -13.59 -1.48 0.97
C ASN A 23 -13.13 -2.94 0.84
N ASN A 24 -14.02 -3.83 0.42
CA ASN A 24 -13.68 -5.24 0.18
C ASN A 24 -12.64 -5.40 -0.93
N SER A 25 -12.72 -4.59 -1.99
CA SER A 25 -11.71 -4.59 -3.05
C SER A 25 -10.33 -4.17 -2.53
N LEU A 26 -10.26 -3.17 -1.66
CA LEU A 26 -9.01 -2.72 -1.04
C LEU A 26 -8.41 -3.81 -0.15
N VAL A 27 -9.21 -4.39 0.75
CA VAL A 27 -8.75 -5.48 1.64
C VAL A 27 -8.27 -6.69 0.83
N THR A 28 -9.01 -7.07 -0.21
CA THR A 28 -8.62 -8.18 -1.09
C THR A 28 -7.29 -7.92 -1.78
N ARG A 29 -7.07 -6.70 -2.30
CA ARG A 29 -5.80 -6.32 -2.93
C ARG A 29 -4.64 -6.32 -1.92
N ALA A 30 -4.86 -5.78 -0.73
CA ALA A 30 -3.88 -5.79 0.35
C ALA A 30 -3.49 -7.21 0.75
N ALA A 31 -4.48 -8.09 0.92
CA ALA A 31 -4.25 -9.50 1.26
C ALA A 31 -3.49 -10.23 0.15
N ASN A 32 -3.83 -9.98 -1.12
CA ASN A 32 -3.07 -10.51 -2.26
C ASN A 32 -1.61 -10.03 -2.25
N PHE A 33 -1.34 -8.77 -1.88
CA PHE A 33 0.04 -8.30 -1.75
C PHE A 33 0.81 -9.07 -0.68
N ALA A 34 0.20 -9.25 0.49
CA ALA A 34 0.81 -9.96 1.60
C ALA A 34 1.12 -11.43 1.26
N THR A 35 0.33 -12.04 0.37
CA THR A 35 0.32 -13.49 0.17
C THR A 35 0.93 -13.98 -1.15
N ALA A 36 0.96 -13.15 -2.19
CA ALA A 36 1.43 -13.57 -3.52
C ALA A 36 1.82 -12.41 -4.46
N THR A 37 0.91 -11.45 -4.71
CA THR A 37 1.00 -10.53 -5.85
C THR A 37 1.64 -9.20 -5.48
N ARG A 38 2.89 -8.98 -5.89
CA ARG A 38 3.62 -7.73 -5.64
C ARG A 38 3.53 -6.74 -6.80
N ASN A 39 2.42 -6.00 -6.87
CA ASN A 39 2.25 -4.88 -7.79
C ASN A 39 1.87 -3.59 -7.06
N LYS A 40 2.02 -2.45 -7.75
CA LYS A 40 1.76 -1.10 -7.23
C LYS A 40 0.39 -0.96 -6.56
N HIS A 41 -0.68 -1.39 -7.23
CA HIS A 41 -2.05 -1.23 -6.71
C HIS A 41 -2.30 -2.06 -5.45
N CYS A 42 -1.74 -3.26 -5.37
CA CYS A 42 -1.86 -4.13 -4.21
C CYS A 42 -0.99 -3.62 -3.06
N GLY A 43 0.20 -3.09 -3.35
CA GLY A 43 1.08 -2.46 -2.37
C GLY A 43 0.47 -1.18 -1.79
N ALA A 44 -0.13 -0.32 -2.62
CA ALA A 44 -0.86 0.86 -2.18
C ALA A 44 -2.07 0.50 -1.31
N ALA A 45 -2.80 -0.55 -1.67
CA ALA A 45 -3.90 -1.03 -0.85
C ALA A 45 -3.41 -1.54 0.51
N LEU A 46 -2.30 -2.30 0.55
CA LEU A 46 -1.69 -2.77 1.80
C LEU A 46 -1.26 -1.60 2.68
N GLU A 47 -0.51 -0.64 2.14
CA GLU A 47 -0.08 0.56 2.87
C GLU A 47 -1.28 1.32 3.45
N LEU A 48 -2.41 1.38 2.73
CA LEU A 48 -3.62 2.06 3.16
C LEU A 48 -4.40 1.35 4.27
N VAL A 49 -4.48 0.02 4.26
CA VAL A 49 -5.41 -0.74 5.13
C VAL A 49 -4.74 -1.70 6.10
N HIS A 50 -3.41 -1.67 6.23
CA HIS A 50 -2.66 -2.60 7.09
C HIS A 50 -3.09 -2.63 8.56
N PHE A 51 -3.64 -1.53 9.08
CA PHE A 51 -4.14 -1.43 10.45
C PHE A 51 -5.55 -2.01 10.63
N ASN A 52 -6.22 -2.43 9.55
CA ASN A 52 -7.58 -2.92 9.60
C ASN A 52 -7.60 -4.41 10.01
N PRO A 53 -8.28 -4.81 11.10
CA PRO A 53 -8.36 -6.20 11.55
C PRO A 53 -8.92 -7.16 10.49
N VAL A 54 -9.82 -6.70 9.62
CA VAL A 54 -10.41 -7.50 8.54
C VAL A 54 -9.34 -7.98 7.55
N LEU A 55 -8.21 -7.26 7.43
CA LEU A 55 -7.09 -7.72 6.63
C LEU A 55 -6.44 -8.98 7.23
N VAL A 56 -6.30 -9.05 8.55
CA VAL A 56 -5.73 -10.21 9.25
C VAL A 56 -6.60 -11.43 8.97
N GLU A 57 -7.91 -11.31 9.20
CA GLU A 57 -8.90 -12.36 8.89
C GLU A 57 -8.77 -12.83 7.44
N LYS A 58 -8.66 -11.89 6.49
CA LYS A 58 -8.53 -12.23 5.06
C LYS A 58 -7.22 -12.96 4.75
N VAL A 59 -6.12 -12.60 5.38
CA VAL A 59 -4.83 -13.27 5.20
C VAL A 59 -4.85 -14.67 5.81
N GLN A 60 -5.48 -14.84 6.98
CA GLN A 60 -5.71 -16.15 7.60
C GLN A 60 -6.50 -17.07 6.66
N GLU A 61 -7.60 -16.57 6.08
CA GLU A 61 -8.40 -17.34 5.12
C GLU A 61 -7.60 -17.78 3.88
N LEU A 62 -6.76 -16.89 3.32
CA LEU A 62 -6.04 -17.16 2.07
C LEU A 62 -4.84 -18.10 2.25
N LYS A 63 -4.26 -18.18 3.45
CA LYS A 63 -3.04 -18.96 3.72
C LYS A 63 -3.19 -20.01 4.82
N SER A 64 -4.37 -20.14 5.41
CA SER A 64 -4.65 -21.02 6.56
C SER A 64 -3.68 -20.79 7.73
N LEU A 65 -3.41 -19.52 8.03
CA LEU A 65 -2.50 -19.09 9.10
C LEU A 65 -3.26 -18.77 10.39
N ASP A 66 -2.57 -18.85 11.53
CA ASP A 66 -3.09 -18.25 12.76
C ASP A 66 -3.00 -16.71 12.72
N GLU A 67 -3.59 -16.04 13.73
CA GLU A 67 -3.67 -14.58 13.78
C GLU A 67 -2.28 -13.92 13.87
N VAL A 68 -1.37 -14.51 14.67
CA VAL A 68 -0.02 -13.99 14.90
C VAL A 68 0.80 -14.13 13.63
N GLU A 69 0.73 -15.27 12.96
CA GLU A 69 1.38 -15.53 11.68
C GLU A 69 0.87 -14.60 10.58
N ALA A 70 -0.44 -14.38 10.49
CA ALA A 70 -1.04 -13.47 9.52
C ALA A 70 -0.60 -12.02 9.76
N ALA A 71 -0.60 -11.55 11.01
CA ALA A 71 -0.12 -10.23 11.38
C ALA A 71 1.37 -10.05 11.05
N ALA A 72 2.21 -11.05 11.34
CA ALA A 72 3.64 -11.03 11.00
C ALA A 72 3.87 -11.01 9.48
N LEU A 73 3.04 -11.71 8.71
CA LEU A 73 3.11 -11.69 7.25
C LEU A 73 2.75 -10.31 6.67
N ILE A 74 1.72 -9.65 7.22
CA ILE A 74 1.35 -8.28 6.85
C ILE A 74 2.50 -7.31 7.16
N GLU A 75 3.07 -7.39 8.35
CA GLU A 75 4.15 -6.52 8.79
C GLU A 75 5.43 -6.73 7.96
N SER A 76 5.83 -7.98 7.71
CA SER A 76 6.97 -8.29 6.84
C SER A 76 6.74 -7.82 5.40
N SER A 77 5.49 -7.88 4.93
CA SER A 77 5.13 -7.37 3.60
C SER A 77 5.22 -5.86 3.51
N LEU A 78 4.84 -5.11 4.56
CA LEU A 78 5.06 -3.66 4.62
C LEU A 78 6.56 -3.31 4.63
N ARG A 79 7.35 -4.03 5.43
CA ARG A 79 8.81 -3.83 5.48
C ARG A 79 9.49 -4.12 4.14
N SER A 80 8.92 -4.99 3.30
CA SER A 80 9.50 -5.34 2.00
C SER A 80 9.64 -4.18 1.01
N PHE A 81 9.00 -3.02 1.28
CA PHE A 81 9.14 -1.81 0.48
C PHE A 81 9.30 -0.54 1.35
N SER A 82 9.86 -0.70 2.55
CA SER A 82 10.18 0.44 3.44
C SER A 82 11.45 1.17 3.03
N GLU A 83 12.36 0.54 2.30
CA GLU A 83 13.52 1.22 1.71
C GLU A 83 13.11 1.96 0.44
N MET A 84 13.77 3.08 0.14
CA MET A 84 13.38 3.93 -1.00
C MET A 84 13.53 3.22 -2.35
N ASP A 85 14.57 2.40 -2.54
CA ASP A 85 14.77 1.66 -3.79
C ASP A 85 13.64 0.65 -4.06
N ASP A 86 13.25 -0.11 -3.03
CA ASP A 86 12.17 -1.09 -3.15
C ASP A 86 10.81 -0.39 -3.34
N PHE A 87 10.59 0.73 -2.66
CA PHE A 87 9.44 1.61 -2.89
C PHE A 87 9.38 2.09 -4.34
N MET A 88 10.47 2.67 -4.87
CA MET A 88 10.51 3.21 -6.23
C MET A 88 10.31 2.11 -7.28
N ARG A 89 10.85 0.91 -7.06
CA ARG A 89 10.60 -0.25 -7.93
C ARG A 89 9.14 -0.67 -7.89
N LEU A 90 8.57 -0.82 -6.69
CA LEU A 90 7.18 -1.21 -6.52
C LEU A 90 6.21 -0.19 -7.15
N ALA A 91 6.52 1.10 -6.99
CA ALA A 91 5.74 2.19 -7.54
C ALA A 91 5.95 2.40 -9.06
N GLY A 92 6.91 1.71 -9.66
CA GLY A 92 7.21 1.80 -11.09
C GLY A 92 8.01 3.05 -11.50
N VAL A 93 8.62 3.76 -10.54
CA VAL A 93 9.45 4.95 -10.80
C VAL A 93 10.78 4.56 -11.44
N VAL A 94 11.38 3.46 -10.96
CA VAL A 94 12.64 2.94 -11.50
C VAL A 94 12.53 1.43 -11.74
N LYS A 95 13.30 0.92 -12.69
CA LYS A 95 13.41 -0.53 -12.90
C LYS A 95 14.33 -1.20 -11.87
N HIS A 96 15.43 -0.53 -11.49
CA HIS A 96 16.49 -1.12 -10.66
C HIS A 96 16.90 -0.25 -9.47
N GLY A 97 17.08 1.04 -9.66
CA GLY A 97 17.49 1.97 -8.61
C GLY A 97 17.94 3.30 -9.19
N VAL A 98 18.27 4.24 -8.30
CA VAL A 98 18.84 5.53 -8.69
C VAL A 98 20.36 5.46 -8.51
N SER A 99 21.10 5.83 -9.55
CA SER A 99 22.56 5.93 -9.50
C SER A 99 23.00 7.31 -9.96
N CYS A 100 23.96 7.92 -9.27
CA CYS A 100 24.61 9.12 -9.76
C CYS A 100 25.45 8.81 -11.00
N HIS A 101 25.44 9.70 -11.99
CA HIS A 101 26.39 9.60 -13.09
C HIS A 101 27.80 9.95 -12.59
N LYS A 102 28.80 9.25 -13.15
CA LYS A 102 30.20 9.56 -12.89
C LYS A 102 30.52 10.95 -13.46
N ARG A 103 31.19 11.79 -12.68
CA ARG A 103 31.78 13.04 -13.17
C ARG A 103 33.17 12.77 -13.72
N ASP A 104 33.58 13.61 -14.67
CA ASP A 104 34.92 13.57 -15.28
C ASP A 104 36.03 13.93 -14.28
N ASP A 105 35.70 14.65 -13.20
CA ASP A 105 36.61 15.06 -12.11
C ASP A 105 36.75 14.00 -10.99
N GLY A 106 36.13 12.83 -11.15
CA GLY A 106 36.13 11.75 -10.15
C GLY A 106 35.28 12.04 -8.90
N GLN A 107 34.60 13.19 -8.82
CA GLN A 107 33.72 13.51 -7.70
C GLN A 107 32.30 12.95 -7.93
N LYS A 108 31.50 12.88 -6.86
CA LYS A 108 30.07 12.50 -6.97
C LYS A 108 29.24 13.73 -7.36
N GLN A 109 28.27 13.54 -8.27
CA GLN A 109 27.36 14.60 -8.75
C GLN A 109 26.45 15.15 -7.65
N LEU A 110 25.92 14.24 -6.83
CA LEU A 110 25.26 14.57 -5.58
C LEU A 110 26.16 14.02 -4.47
N VAL A 111 26.29 14.76 -3.37
CA VAL A 111 26.69 14.13 -2.10
C VAL A 111 25.63 13.05 -1.89
N ASP A 112 26.06 11.78 -1.89
CA ASP A 112 25.16 10.63 -1.78
C ASP A 112 24.07 10.97 -0.75
N LEU A 113 22.81 11.02 -1.16
CA LEU A 113 21.73 11.10 -0.20
C LEU A 113 21.90 9.85 0.65
N GLY A 114 22.38 10.04 1.87
CA GLY A 114 22.67 8.93 2.76
C GLY A 114 21.40 8.11 2.95
N ARG A 115 21.56 6.83 3.30
CA ARG A 115 20.41 5.96 3.56
C ARG A 115 19.39 6.61 4.52
N ASP A 116 19.87 7.33 5.53
CA ASP A 116 19.01 8.02 6.50
C ASP A 116 18.18 9.16 5.87
N CYS A 117 18.76 9.89 4.91
CA CYS A 117 18.03 10.90 4.15
C CYS A 117 16.93 10.26 3.30
N TRP A 118 17.23 9.13 2.66
CA TRP A 118 16.23 8.36 1.90
C TRP A 118 15.10 7.84 2.79
N LEU A 119 15.44 7.26 3.94
CA LEU A 119 14.45 6.82 4.92
C LEU A 119 13.60 7.98 5.46
N TYR A 120 14.19 9.15 5.64
CA TYR A 120 13.46 10.34 6.07
C TYR A 120 12.47 10.81 4.99
N LEU A 121 12.90 10.90 3.73
CA LEU A 121 12.02 11.25 2.60
C LEU A 121 10.88 10.23 2.44
N ARG A 122 11.17 8.94 2.59
CA ARG A 122 10.18 7.86 2.47
C ARG A 122 8.99 8.02 3.42
N ARG A 123 9.15 8.66 4.57
CA ARG A 123 8.07 8.92 5.54
C ARG A 123 6.96 9.83 4.98
N PHE A 124 7.28 10.62 3.96
CA PHE A 124 6.35 11.58 3.35
C PHE A 124 5.75 11.08 2.04
N LEU A 125 6.20 9.94 1.51
CA LEU A 125 5.72 9.38 0.25
C LEU A 125 4.89 8.13 0.50
N LYS A 126 3.74 8.04 -0.15
CA LYS A 126 2.93 6.82 -0.24
C LYS A 126 2.97 6.26 -1.65
N VAL A 127 2.73 4.96 -1.80
CA VAL A 127 2.67 4.31 -3.13
C VAL A 127 1.56 4.92 -3.97
N SER A 128 0.48 5.38 -3.33
CA SER A 128 -0.64 6.08 -3.95
C SER A 128 -0.30 7.46 -4.53
N ASP A 129 0.80 8.07 -4.09
CA ASP A 129 1.17 9.43 -4.51
C ASP A 129 1.86 9.42 -5.89
N ILE A 130 2.31 8.24 -6.34
CA ILE A 130 2.94 8.07 -7.64
C ILE A 130 1.87 7.85 -8.69
N LEU A 131 1.83 8.68 -9.72
CA LEU A 131 0.91 8.55 -10.85
C LEU A 131 1.26 7.33 -11.70
N ASP A 132 0.27 6.73 -12.33
CA ASP A 132 0.51 5.71 -13.36
C ASP A 132 1.10 6.39 -14.62
N PRO A 133 1.99 5.71 -15.36
CA PRO A 133 2.46 6.22 -16.63
C PRO A 133 1.26 6.41 -17.58
N MET A 134 1.22 7.58 -18.24
CA MET A 134 0.22 7.91 -19.27
C MET A 134 0.32 6.99 -20.48
#